data_AF-A0AA91HKI1-F1
#
_entry.id   AF-A0AA91HKI1-F1
#
_cell.length_a   1.000
_cell.length_b   1.000
_cell.length_c   1.000
_cell.angle_alpha   90.00
_cell.angle_beta   90.00
_cell.angle_gamma   90.00
#
_symmetry.space_group_name_H-M   'P 1'
#
loop_
_entity.id
_entity.type
_entity.pdbx_description
1 polymer ?
#
loop_
_entity_poly.entity_id
_entity_poly.type
_entity_poly.pdbx_seq_one_letter_code
_entity_poly.pdbx_strand_id
1 'polypeptide(L)'
;MQKTIDDIYLVLLLLTVLFFVVCILFIHMTRLYNEKTEYVLKNKELEYIEKNKSLVHYLHDNVMKIQHSLRYGLILIENNIDDQKYEDAKHQIEQFYDLLDNKINIMTNNYIFDTLLNDYIFLINSKYNAKVKSLINIGNDSFFKDVNNCTEIITIISNFFEQSDKTYLEIKLIEYGTYIELDLFVESNFDKINDDTNIDYFDDYAHLRRIFDK
;
A
#
# COMPACT_ATOMS: atom_id res chain seq x y z
N MET A 1 48.01 -43.04 -48.69
CA MET A 1 47.03 -43.63 -47.76
C MET A 1 47.44 -43.48 -46.30
N GLN A 2 48.65 -43.88 -45.89
CA GLN A 2 49.08 -43.73 -44.49
C GLN A 2 49.11 -42.26 -44.01
N LYS A 3 49.80 -41.35 -44.74
CA LYS A 3 49.85 -39.91 -44.41
C LYS A 3 48.46 -39.26 -44.27
N THR A 4 47.55 -39.56 -45.18
CA THR A 4 46.17 -39.06 -45.17
C THR A 4 45.35 -39.59 -43.98
N ILE A 5 45.67 -40.77 -43.46
CA ILE A 5 45.03 -41.34 -42.27
C ILE A 5 45.58 -40.68 -41.00
N ASP A 6 46.90 -40.48 -40.94
CA ASP A 6 47.55 -39.79 -39.81
C ASP A 6 47.08 -38.32 -39.68
N ASP A 7 46.90 -37.62 -40.81
CA ASP A 7 46.35 -36.25 -40.84
C ASP A 7 44.90 -36.19 -40.33
N ILE A 8 44.08 -37.20 -40.64
CA ILE A 8 42.70 -37.31 -40.12
C ILE A 8 42.70 -37.51 -38.61
N TYR A 9 43.58 -38.36 -38.08
CA TYR A 9 43.71 -38.56 -36.63
C TYR A 9 44.20 -37.28 -35.91
N LEU A 10 45.12 -36.53 -36.52
CA LEU A 10 45.58 -35.24 -35.98
C LEU A 10 44.44 -34.21 -35.90
N VAL A 11 43.63 -34.11 -36.95
CA VAL A 11 42.45 -33.21 -36.98
C VAL A 11 41.42 -33.62 -35.93
N LEU A 12 41.18 -34.93 -35.77
CA LEU A 12 40.26 -35.45 -34.74
C LEU A 12 40.76 -35.15 -33.32
N LEU A 13 42.07 -35.26 -33.09
CA LEU A 13 42.70 -34.93 -31.82
C LEU A 13 42.60 -33.42 -31.51
N LEU A 14 42.84 -32.55 -32.49
CA LEU A 14 42.65 -31.10 -32.32
C LEU A 14 41.19 -30.75 -32.03
N LEU A 15 40.23 -31.41 -32.69
CA LEU A 15 38.80 -31.21 -32.47
C LEU A 15 38.39 -31.62 -31.04
N THR A 16 38.91 -32.75 -30.55
CA THR A 16 38.62 -33.20 -29.17
C THR A 16 39.22 -32.27 -28.13
N VAL A 17 40.45 -31.79 -28.32
CA VAL A 17 41.06 -30.77 -27.43
C VAL A 17 40.23 -29.48 -27.43
N LEU A 18 39.81 -29.00 -28.61
CA LEU A 18 38.96 -27.81 -28.72
C LEU A 18 37.62 -27.99 -28.00
N PHE A 19 37.00 -29.17 -28.15
CA PHE A 19 35.75 -29.51 -27.45
C PHE A 19 35.91 -29.45 -25.93
N PHE A 20 37.01 -30.00 -25.38
CA PHE A 20 37.29 -29.93 -23.95
C PHE A 20 37.50 -28.49 -23.47
N VAL A 21 38.20 -27.65 -24.23
CA VAL A 21 38.38 -26.23 -23.89
C VAL A 21 37.04 -25.50 -23.82
N VAL A 22 36.15 -25.72 -24.80
CA VAL A 22 34.80 -25.14 -24.81
C VAL A 22 33.98 -25.62 -23.61
N CYS A 23 34.06 -26.92 -23.26
CA CYS A 23 33.37 -27.46 -22.09
C CYS A 23 33.84 -26.81 -20.78
N ILE A 24 35.16 -26.64 -20.60
CA ILE A 24 35.73 -25.98 -19.42
C ILE A 24 35.25 -24.52 -19.32
N LEU A 25 35.28 -23.79 -20.44
CA LEU A 25 34.79 -22.41 -20.49
C LEU A 25 33.29 -22.34 -20.16
N PHE A 26 32.49 -23.26 -20.67
CA PHE A 26 31.05 -23.31 -20.39
C PHE A 26 30.76 -23.55 -18.90
N ILE A 27 31.48 -24.49 -18.27
CA ILE A 27 31.37 -24.74 -16.82
C ILE A 27 31.74 -23.48 -16.03
N HIS A 28 32.84 -22.82 -16.41
CA HIS A 28 33.30 -21.61 -15.72
C HIS A 28 32.29 -20.46 -15.85
N MET A 29 31.77 -20.22 -17.05
CA MET A 29 30.74 -19.20 -17.31
C MET A 29 29.45 -19.49 -16.54
N THR A 30 29.03 -20.76 -16.49
CA THR A 30 27.84 -21.17 -15.72
C THR A 30 28.03 -20.91 -14.23
N ARG A 31 29.21 -21.23 -13.68
CA ARG A 31 29.54 -20.95 -12.27
C ARG A 31 29.50 -19.46 -11.97
N LEU A 32 30.16 -18.63 -12.79
CA LEU A 32 30.16 -17.17 -12.61
C LEU A 32 28.75 -16.58 -12.71
N TYR A 33 27.92 -17.10 -13.61
CA TYR A 33 26.53 -16.66 -13.75
C TYR A 33 25.70 -17.00 -12.49
N ASN A 34 25.87 -18.20 -11.96
CA ASN A 34 25.19 -18.62 -10.73
C ASN A 34 25.62 -17.79 -9.52
N GLU A 35 26.93 -17.58 -9.33
CA GLU A 35 27.47 -16.72 -8.26
C GLU A 35 26.88 -15.30 -8.37
N LYS A 36 26.89 -14.70 -9.57
CA LYS A 36 26.29 -13.37 -9.79
C LYS A 36 24.80 -13.34 -9.43
N THR A 37 24.05 -14.39 -9.78
CA THR A 37 22.61 -14.47 -9.50
C THR A 37 22.36 -14.57 -8.00
N GLU A 38 23.14 -15.38 -7.29
CA GLU A 38 23.08 -15.51 -5.83
C GLU A 38 23.39 -14.19 -5.13
N TYR A 39 24.42 -13.46 -5.57
CA TYR A 39 24.74 -12.12 -5.03
C TYR A 39 23.60 -11.12 -5.24
N VAL A 40 22.96 -11.11 -6.41
CA VAL A 40 21.82 -10.23 -6.68
C VAL A 40 20.63 -10.57 -5.79
N LEU A 41 20.32 -11.86 -5.62
CA LEU A 41 19.25 -12.32 -4.74
C LEU A 41 19.50 -11.90 -3.28
N LYS A 42 20.72 -12.12 -2.79
CA LYS A 42 21.12 -11.74 -1.44
C LYS A 42 21.05 -10.23 -1.21
N ASN A 43 21.43 -9.42 -2.20
CA ASN A 43 21.30 -7.96 -2.10
C ASN A 43 19.84 -7.51 -2.04
N LYS A 44 18.95 -8.13 -2.82
CA LYS A 44 17.51 -7.84 -2.71
C LYS A 44 16.97 -8.21 -1.33
N GLU A 45 17.38 -9.36 -0.79
CA GLU A 45 16.99 -9.77 0.56
C GLU A 45 17.44 -8.74 1.62
N LEU A 46 18.68 -8.26 1.53
CA LEU A 46 19.19 -7.20 2.42
C LEU A 46 18.41 -5.89 2.28
N GLU A 47 18.07 -5.49 1.06
CA GLU A 47 17.25 -4.29 0.81
C GLU A 47 15.85 -4.42 1.44
N TYR A 48 15.21 -5.59 1.33
CA TYR A 48 13.95 -5.88 2.00
C TYR A 48 14.08 -5.82 3.52
N ILE A 49 15.14 -6.39 4.10
CA ILE A 49 15.40 -6.34 5.54
C ILE A 49 15.60 -4.89 6.01
N GLU A 50 16.34 -4.08 5.26
CA GLU A 50 16.59 -2.69 5.58
C GLU A 50 15.31 -1.84 5.54
N LYS A 51 14.48 -2.04 4.50
CA LYS A 51 13.17 -1.39 4.39
C LYS A 51 12.22 -1.81 5.52
N ASN A 52 12.20 -3.07 5.90
CA ASN A 52 11.40 -3.54 7.03
C ASN A 52 11.90 -2.94 8.35
N LYS A 53 13.21 -2.84 8.53
CA LYS A 53 13.80 -2.22 9.72
C LYS A 53 13.44 -0.73 9.83
N SER A 54 13.48 0.02 8.73
CA SER A 54 13.10 1.43 8.73
C SER A 54 11.60 1.61 9.02
N LEU A 55 10.74 0.73 8.49
CA LEU A 55 9.32 0.71 8.82
C LEU A 55 9.08 0.42 10.30
N VAL A 56 9.78 -0.56 10.88
CA VAL A 56 9.70 -0.87 12.32
C VAL A 56 10.12 0.32 13.17
N HIS A 57 11.20 1.02 12.80
CA HIS A 57 11.63 2.24 13.50
C HIS A 57 10.58 3.35 13.41
N TYR A 58 10.03 3.58 12.22
CA TYR A 58 8.96 4.56 12.03
C TYR A 58 7.72 4.26 12.89
N LEU A 59 7.29 3.00 12.92
CA LEU A 59 6.18 2.55 13.75
C LEU A 59 6.49 2.73 15.24
N HIS A 60 7.71 2.37 15.67
CA HIS A 60 8.15 2.55 17.06
C HIS A 60 8.09 4.03 17.48
N ASP A 61 8.62 4.93 16.65
CA ASP A 61 8.62 6.38 16.93
C ASP A 61 7.20 6.93 17.03
N ASN A 62 6.29 6.49 16.16
CA ASN A 62 4.89 6.88 16.21
C ASN A 62 4.18 6.35 17.45
N VAL A 63 4.42 5.09 17.84
CA VAL A 63 3.89 4.52 19.08
C VAL A 63 4.40 5.29 20.30
N MET A 64 5.68 5.66 20.32
CA MET A 64 6.26 6.45 21.41
C MET A 64 5.63 7.85 21.50
N LYS A 65 5.35 8.50 20.36
CA LYS A 65 4.63 9.78 20.34
C LYS A 65 3.21 9.64 20.88
N ILE A 66 2.48 8.62 20.46
CA ILE A 66 1.12 8.33 20.97
C ILE A 66 1.17 8.12 22.48
N GLN A 67 2.09 7.27 22.95
CA GLN A 67 2.27 7.00 24.37
C GLN A 67 2.58 8.28 25.16
N HIS A 68 3.47 9.13 24.65
CA HIS A 68 3.83 10.39 25.29
C HIS A 68 2.62 11.34 25.37
N SER A 69 1.87 11.51 24.29
CA SER A 69 0.67 12.36 24.25
C SER A 69 -0.40 11.87 25.22
N LEU A 70 -0.66 10.56 25.25
CA LEU A 70 -1.59 9.95 26.20
C LEU A 70 -1.15 10.19 27.64
N ARG A 71 0.13 9.91 27.95
CA ARG A 71 0.68 10.13 29.29
C ARG A 71 0.55 11.58 29.72
N TYR A 72 0.86 12.52 28.83
CA TYR A 72 0.76 13.94 29.11
C TYR A 72 -0.67 14.37 29.43
N GLY A 73 -1.65 13.94 28.63
CA GLY A 73 -3.04 14.28 28.89
C GLY A 73 -3.59 13.62 30.15
N LEU A 74 -3.16 12.40 30.49
CA LEU A 74 -3.50 11.76 31.76
C LEU A 74 -2.96 12.57 32.96
N ILE A 75 -1.71 13.04 32.89
CA ILE A 75 -1.11 13.89 33.93
C ILE A 75 -1.88 15.20 34.09
N LEU A 76 -2.31 15.81 32.98
CA LEU A 76 -3.12 17.03 33.03
C LEU A 76 -4.48 16.80 33.71
N ILE A 77 -5.15 15.68 33.38
CA ILE A 77 -6.40 15.29 34.04
C ILE A 77 -6.15 15.06 35.54
N GLU A 78 -5.09 14.34 35.89
CA GLU A 78 -4.69 14.07 37.29
C GLU A 78 -4.45 15.39 38.05
N ASN A 79 -3.67 16.31 37.50
CA ASN A 79 -3.42 17.62 38.09
C ASN A 79 -4.71 18.44 38.28
N ASN A 80 -5.62 18.41 37.30
CA ASN A 80 -6.90 19.11 37.41
C ASN A 80 -7.80 18.51 38.49
N ILE A 81 -7.76 17.18 38.69
CA ILE A 81 -8.47 16.50 39.78
C ILE A 81 -7.87 16.89 41.14
N ASP A 82 -6.53 16.87 41.27
CA ASP A 82 -5.82 17.26 42.49
C ASP A 82 -6.10 18.72 42.88
N ASP A 83 -6.20 19.60 41.89
CA ASP A 83 -6.57 21.01 42.05
C ASP A 83 -8.08 21.25 42.30
N GLN A 84 -8.89 20.19 42.36
CA GLN A 84 -10.37 20.25 42.47
C GLN A 84 -11.06 20.98 41.30
N LYS A 85 -10.41 21.08 40.14
CA LYS A 85 -10.94 21.66 38.90
C LYS A 85 -11.65 20.59 38.06
N TYR A 86 -12.76 20.08 38.57
CA TYR A 86 -13.46 18.94 37.97
C TYR A 86 -14.06 19.24 36.58
N GLU A 87 -14.52 20.47 36.33
CA GLU A 87 -15.04 20.84 35.01
C GLU A 87 -13.93 20.91 33.95
N ASP A 88 -12.74 21.40 34.32
CA ASP A 88 -11.58 21.43 33.42
C ASP A 88 -11.09 20.00 33.11
N ALA A 89 -11.04 19.13 34.13
CA ALA A 89 -10.72 17.71 33.94
C ALA A 89 -11.73 17.02 33.02
N LYS A 90 -13.02 17.29 33.20
CA LYS A 90 -14.10 16.75 32.36
C LYS A 90 -13.98 17.26 30.91
N HIS A 91 -13.76 18.56 30.73
CA HIS A 91 -13.57 19.13 29.40
C HIS A 91 -12.36 18.51 28.68
N GLN A 92 -11.29 18.22 29.41
CA GLN A 92 -10.10 17.57 28.87
C GLN A 92 -10.34 16.11 28.46
N ILE A 93 -11.18 15.39 29.21
CA ILE A 93 -11.66 14.05 28.84
C ILE A 93 -12.54 14.12 27.58
N GLU A 94 -13.42 15.12 27.45
CA GLU A 94 -14.24 15.33 26.26
C GLU A 94 -13.37 15.62 25.02
N GLN A 95 -12.33 16.45 25.14
CA GLN A 95 -11.35 16.65 24.07
C GLN A 95 -10.63 15.35 23.67
N PHE A 96 -10.38 14.45 24.62
CA PHE A 96 -9.84 13.12 24.31
C PHE A 96 -10.83 12.25 23.55
N TYR A 97 -12.12 12.28 23.91
CA TYR A 97 -13.14 11.59 23.15
C TYR A 97 -13.26 12.16 21.73
N ASP A 98 -13.21 13.48 21.54
CA ASP A 98 -13.22 14.07 20.19
C ASP A 98 -12.02 13.61 19.33
N LEU A 99 -10.85 13.41 19.93
CA LEU A 99 -9.68 12.86 19.23
C LEU A 99 -9.84 11.37 18.84
N LEU A 100 -10.69 10.63 19.56
CA LEU A 100 -11.01 9.22 19.30
C LEU A 100 -12.23 9.06 18.37
N ASP A 101 -13.27 9.85 18.57
CA ASP A 101 -14.56 9.81 17.87
C ASP A 101 -14.50 10.43 16.46
N ASN A 102 -13.53 11.33 16.19
CA ASN A 102 -13.25 11.76 14.81
C ASN A 102 -12.65 10.64 13.92
N LYS A 103 -12.49 9.41 14.44
CA LYS A 103 -12.11 8.22 13.67
C LYS A 103 -13.28 7.27 13.51
N ILE A 104 -14.08 7.47 12.47
CA ILE A 104 -14.91 6.40 11.89
C ILE A 104 -13.93 5.42 11.22
N ASN A 105 -13.26 4.59 12.02
CA ASN A 105 -12.45 3.51 11.48
C ASN A 105 -13.40 2.51 10.82
N ILE A 106 -13.21 2.30 9.53
CA ILE A 106 -13.94 1.29 8.77
C ILE A 106 -13.47 -0.08 9.27
N MET A 107 -14.42 -0.90 9.72
CA MET A 107 -14.18 -2.24 10.29
C MET A 107 -15.08 -3.25 9.59
N THR A 108 -14.58 -3.82 8.49
CA THR A 108 -15.33 -4.78 7.64
C THR A 108 -14.90 -6.23 7.85
N ASN A 109 -13.99 -6.47 8.81
CA ASN A 109 -13.27 -7.75 9.02
C ASN A 109 -12.33 -8.13 7.86
N ASN A 110 -12.03 -7.19 6.96
CA ASN A 110 -11.03 -7.35 5.91
C ASN A 110 -9.80 -6.50 6.27
N TYR A 111 -8.89 -7.07 7.05
CA TYR A 111 -7.78 -6.34 7.67
C TYR A 111 -6.95 -5.50 6.69
N ILE A 112 -6.65 -6.04 5.50
CA ILE A 112 -5.85 -5.34 4.48
C ILE A 112 -6.61 -4.10 3.98
N PHE A 113 -7.87 -4.30 3.58
CA PHE A 113 -8.73 -3.22 3.10
C PHE A 113 -8.98 -2.16 4.18
N ASP A 114 -9.37 -2.59 5.38
CA ASP A 114 -9.63 -1.72 6.53
C ASP A 114 -8.40 -0.86 6.86
N THR A 115 -7.20 -1.46 6.87
CA THR A 115 -5.96 -0.71 7.12
C THR A 115 -5.71 0.33 6.05
N LEU A 116 -5.72 -0.07 4.77
CA LEU A 116 -5.38 0.84 3.68
C LEU A 116 -6.39 1.99 3.54
N LEU A 117 -7.68 1.71 3.71
CA LEU A 117 -8.72 2.73 3.61
C LEU A 117 -8.66 3.69 4.79
N ASN A 118 -8.48 3.19 6.03
CA ASN A 118 -8.36 4.06 7.20
C ASN A 118 -7.10 4.93 7.14
N ASP A 119 -5.97 4.38 6.67
CA ASP A 119 -4.73 5.16 6.47
C ASP A 119 -4.94 6.26 5.42
N TYR A 120 -5.64 5.96 4.32
CA TYR A 120 -5.94 6.95 3.30
C TYR A 120 -6.89 8.04 3.80
N ILE A 121 -7.96 7.68 4.52
CA ILE A 121 -8.89 8.64 5.15
C ILE A 121 -8.14 9.54 6.12
N PHE A 122 -7.27 8.97 6.95
CA PHE A 122 -6.43 9.74 7.87
C PHE A 122 -5.51 10.72 7.13
N LEU A 123 -4.90 10.29 6.03
CA LEU A 123 -4.03 11.14 5.21
C LEU A 123 -4.79 12.35 4.65
N ILE A 124 -5.98 12.16 4.07
CA ILE A 124 -6.72 13.27 3.45
C ILE A 124 -7.33 14.20 4.49
N ASN A 125 -7.80 13.66 5.62
CA ASN A 125 -8.28 14.47 6.75
C ASN A 125 -7.13 15.34 7.31
N SER A 126 -5.95 14.76 7.52
CA SER A 126 -4.81 15.49 8.09
C SER A 126 -4.19 16.50 7.11
N LYS A 127 -4.14 16.18 5.82
CA LYS A 127 -3.49 17.03 4.81
C LYS A 127 -4.39 18.14 4.28
N TYR A 128 -5.68 17.85 4.08
CA TYR A 128 -6.61 18.75 3.39
C TYR A 128 -7.78 19.22 4.28
N ASN A 129 -7.89 18.70 5.52
CA ASN A 129 -9.06 18.92 6.36
C ASN A 129 -10.38 18.51 5.67
N ALA A 130 -10.29 17.47 4.83
CA ALA A 130 -11.42 16.96 4.06
C ALA A 130 -12.44 16.29 4.98
N LYS A 131 -13.72 16.35 4.61
CA LYS A 131 -14.78 15.58 5.25
C LYS A 131 -15.01 14.29 4.48
N VAL A 132 -14.98 13.16 5.19
CA VAL A 132 -15.19 11.83 4.59
C VAL A 132 -16.46 11.20 5.12
N LYS A 133 -17.31 10.69 4.22
CA LYS A 133 -18.47 9.88 4.54
C LYS A 133 -18.32 8.51 3.87
N SER A 134 -18.47 7.43 4.63
CA SER A 134 -18.30 6.07 4.10
C SER A 134 -19.51 5.19 4.38
N LEU A 135 -19.90 4.40 3.37
CA LEU A 135 -20.86 3.31 3.46
C LEU A 135 -20.22 2.06 2.85
N ILE A 136 -19.66 1.21 3.70
CA ILE A 136 -18.99 0.00 3.26
C ILE A 136 -19.78 -1.21 3.74
N ASN A 137 -20.29 -2.00 2.78
CA ASN A 137 -21.01 -3.23 3.04
C ASN A 137 -20.38 -4.35 2.20
N ILE A 138 -19.34 -4.96 2.75
CA ILE A 138 -18.57 -6.02 2.11
C ILE A 138 -18.42 -7.21 3.08
N GLY A 139 -18.41 -8.42 2.54
CA GLY A 139 -18.17 -9.66 3.26
C GLY A 139 -16.68 -9.97 3.40
N ASN A 140 -16.36 -11.10 4.03
CA ASN A 140 -14.99 -11.60 4.19
C ASN A 140 -14.57 -12.46 2.97
N ASP A 141 -14.71 -11.89 1.78
CA ASP A 141 -14.40 -12.53 0.49
C ASP A 141 -12.88 -12.64 0.26
N SER A 142 -12.43 -13.62 -0.54
CA SER A 142 -11.05 -13.71 -1.00
C SER A 142 -10.56 -12.48 -1.74
N PHE A 143 -11.46 -11.76 -2.44
CA PHE A 143 -11.14 -10.54 -3.17
C PHE A 143 -10.44 -9.50 -2.26
N PHE A 144 -10.94 -9.30 -1.04
CA PHE A 144 -10.42 -8.34 -0.07
C PHE A 144 -9.23 -8.86 0.77
N LYS A 145 -8.80 -10.10 0.50
CA LYS A 145 -7.56 -10.67 1.06
C LYS A 145 -6.37 -10.48 0.11
N ASP A 146 -6.62 -10.14 -1.15
CA ASP A 146 -5.57 -9.79 -2.09
C ASP A 146 -5.17 -8.32 -1.91
N VAL A 147 -3.88 -8.10 -1.65
CA VAL A 147 -3.31 -6.76 -1.48
C VAL A 147 -3.43 -5.94 -2.76
N ASN A 148 -3.31 -6.56 -3.94
CA ASN A 148 -3.37 -5.85 -5.22
C ASN A 148 -4.77 -5.29 -5.47
N ASN A 149 -5.81 -6.11 -5.26
CA ASN A 149 -7.21 -5.69 -5.43
C ASN A 149 -7.58 -4.55 -4.47
N CYS A 150 -7.19 -4.67 -3.20
CA CYS A 150 -7.38 -3.60 -2.23
C CYS A 150 -6.64 -2.32 -2.64
N THR A 151 -5.39 -2.44 -3.09
CA THR A 151 -4.58 -1.31 -3.53
C THR A 151 -5.17 -0.64 -4.78
N GLU A 152 -5.75 -1.41 -5.70
CA GLU A 152 -6.44 -0.88 -6.87
C GLU A 152 -7.64 -0.01 -6.47
N ILE A 153 -8.49 -0.49 -5.56
CA ILE A 153 -9.62 0.30 -5.03
C ILE A 153 -9.12 1.61 -4.44
N ILE A 154 -8.10 1.56 -3.57
CA ILE A 154 -7.55 2.78 -2.94
C ILE A 154 -6.93 3.71 -3.98
N THR A 155 -6.28 3.18 -5.01
CA THR A 155 -5.69 3.96 -6.09
C THR A 155 -6.77 4.73 -6.85
N ILE A 156 -7.88 4.07 -7.19
CA ILE A 156 -9.03 4.69 -7.85
C ILE A 156 -9.62 5.82 -6.99
N ILE A 157 -9.84 5.55 -5.70
CA ILE A 157 -10.31 6.56 -4.74
C ILE A 157 -9.36 7.76 -4.71
N SER A 158 -8.06 7.50 -4.61
CA SER A 158 -7.05 8.54 -4.50
C SER A 158 -6.95 9.41 -5.74
N ASN A 159 -6.97 8.80 -6.92
CA ASN A 159 -6.89 9.50 -8.19
C ASN A 159 -8.12 10.37 -8.41
N PHE A 160 -9.31 9.87 -8.05
CA PHE A 160 -10.55 10.62 -8.18
C PHE A 160 -10.59 11.81 -7.22
N PHE A 161 -10.24 11.60 -5.95
CA PHE A 161 -10.19 12.67 -4.95
C PHE A 161 -9.13 13.74 -5.27
N GLU A 162 -7.95 13.37 -5.76
CA GLU A 162 -6.90 14.34 -6.12
C GLU A 162 -7.28 15.27 -7.29
N GLN A 163 -8.26 14.87 -8.10
CA GLN A 163 -8.84 15.68 -9.17
C GLN A 163 -9.95 16.63 -8.69
N SER A 164 -10.44 16.44 -7.46
CA SER A 164 -11.50 17.27 -6.85
C SER A 164 -10.97 18.52 -6.15
N ASP A 165 -11.89 19.28 -5.54
CA ASP A 165 -11.57 20.39 -4.62
C ASP A 165 -10.97 19.96 -3.28
N LYS A 166 -10.91 18.65 -3.01
CA LYS A 166 -10.28 18.04 -1.82
C LYS A 166 -10.94 18.43 -0.49
N THR A 167 -12.18 18.89 -0.54
CA THR A 167 -13.00 19.32 0.60
C THR A 167 -13.89 18.19 1.13
N TYR A 168 -14.42 17.35 0.23
CA TYR A 168 -15.39 16.31 0.55
C TYR A 168 -15.17 15.04 -0.27
N LEU A 169 -15.36 13.89 0.37
CA LEU A 169 -15.33 12.57 -0.25
C LEU A 169 -16.42 11.68 0.35
N GLU A 170 -17.31 11.15 -0.49
CA GLU A 170 -18.23 10.07 -0.14
C GLU A 170 -17.81 8.77 -0.82
N ILE A 171 -17.66 7.70 -0.04
CA ILE A 171 -17.26 6.38 -0.52
C ILE A 171 -18.40 5.41 -0.23
N LYS A 172 -18.95 4.78 -1.27
CA LYS A 172 -19.87 3.65 -1.13
C LYS A 172 -19.24 2.44 -1.79
N LEU A 173 -19.05 1.37 -1.02
CA LEU A 173 -18.53 0.12 -1.53
C LEU A 173 -19.45 -1.00 -1.08
N ILE A 174 -20.14 -1.61 -2.03
CA ILE A 174 -21.15 -2.63 -1.76
C ILE A 174 -20.81 -3.90 -2.53
N GLU A 175 -20.75 -5.00 -1.81
CA GLU A 175 -20.57 -6.32 -2.40
C GLU A 175 -21.91 -6.92 -2.79
N TYR A 176 -22.02 -7.32 -4.05
CA TYR A 176 -23.07 -8.17 -4.58
C TYR A 176 -22.49 -9.56 -4.84
N GLY A 177 -23.34 -10.60 -4.87
CA GLY A 177 -22.89 -11.99 -4.90
C GLY A 177 -21.80 -12.29 -5.94
N THR A 178 -21.86 -11.67 -7.11
CA THR A 178 -20.93 -11.91 -8.24
C THR A 178 -20.00 -10.73 -8.56
N TYR A 179 -20.20 -9.55 -7.97
CA TYR A 179 -19.42 -8.35 -8.29
C TYR A 179 -19.40 -7.39 -7.10
N ILE A 180 -18.43 -6.49 -7.10
CA ILE A 180 -18.31 -5.41 -6.12
C ILE A 180 -18.52 -4.08 -6.82
N GLU A 181 -19.32 -3.21 -6.22
CA GLU A 181 -19.64 -1.89 -6.76
C GLU A 181 -19.05 -0.80 -5.87
N LEU A 182 -18.26 0.08 -6.49
CA LEU A 182 -17.68 1.26 -5.88
C LEU A 182 -18.32 2.51 -6.50
N ASP A 183 -19.00 3.30 -5.68
CA ASP A 183 -19.47 4.64 -6.02
C ASP A 183 -18.73 5.68 -5.20
N LEU A 184 -18.20 6.69 -5.87
CA LEU A 184 -17.47 7.80 -5.26
C LEU A 184 -18.12 9.12 -5.61
N PHE A 185 -18.27 9.99 -4.62
CA PHE A 185 -18.75 11.36 -4.84
C PHE A 185 -17.76 12.36 -4.24
N VAL A 186 -17.47 13.41 -4.98
CA VAL A 186 -16.60 14.52 -4.55
C VAL A 186 -17.22 15.84 -4.96
N GLU A 187 -16.90 16.93 -4.27
CA GLU A 187 -17.26 18.29 -4.75
C GLU A 187 -16.45 18.61 -6.03
N SER A 188 -17.14 19.14 -7.04
CA SER A 188 -16.57 19.34 -8.37
C SER A 188 -15.64 20.55 -8.43
N ASN A 189 -14.40 20.34 -8.86
CA ASN A 189 -13.52 21.42 -9.31
C ASN A 189 -13.58 21.53 -10.84
N PHE A 190 -14.27 22.56 -11.34
CA PHE A 190 -14.51 22.77 -12.78
C PHE A 190 -13.24 22.98 -13.63
N ASP A 191 -12.07 23.20 -13.01
CA ASP A 191 -10.84 23.54 -13.73
C ASP A 191 -10.03 22.31 -14.21
N LYS A 192 -10.44 21.08 -13.88
CA LYS A 192 -9.76 19.84 -14.30
C LYS A 192 -10.72 18.83 -14.91
N ILE A 193 -11.19 19.14 -16.11
CA ILE A 193 -11.97 18.21 -16.94
C ILE A 193 -10.99 17.15 -17.47
N ASN A 194 -11.10 15.91 -16.99
CA ASN A 194 -10.48 14.76 -17.62
C ASN A 194 -11.60 13.89 -18.20
N ASP A 195 -11.47 13.57 -19.48
CA ASP A 195 -12.51 13.01 -20.36
C ASP A 195 -12.71 11.49 -20.12
N ASP A 196 -12.81 11.07 -18.86
CA ASP A 196 -12.97 9.67 -18.48
C ASP A 196 -14.46 9.28 -18.51
N THR A 197 -14.81 8.39 -19.45
CA THR A 197 -16.17 7.91 -19.77
C THR A 197 -17.02 7.33 -18.63
N ASN A 198 -16.49 7.22 -17.41
CA ASN A 198 -17.19 6.70 -16.23
C ASN A 198 -17.45 7.76 -15.15
N ILE A 199 -17.17 9.04 -15.43
CA ILE A 199 -17.39 10.15 -14.48
C ILE A 199 -18.59 10.98 -14.94
N ASP A 200 -19.63 11.00 -14.13
CA ASP A 200 -20.78 11.87 -14.31
C ASP A 200 -20.54 13.16 -13.51
N TYR A 201 -20.52 14.31 -14.20
CA TYR A 201 -20.40 15.63 -13.59
C TYR A 201 -21.78 16.27 -13.41
N PHE A 202 -22.09 16.67 -12.18
CA PHE A 202 -23.27 17.44 -11.81
C PHE A 202 -22.84 18.85 -11.34
N ASP A 203 -23.80 19.79 -11.29
CA ASP A 203 -23.53 21.22 -11.02
C ASP A 203 -22.69 21.50 -9.76
N ASP A 204 -22.71 20.62 -8.75
CA ASP A 204 -21.93 20.79 -7.50
C ASP A 204 -21.03 19.58 -7.17
N TYR A 205 -21.15 18.45 -7.89
CA TYR A 205 -20.50 17.18 -7.52
C TYR A 205 -20.06 16.37 -8.74
N ALA A 206 -18.94 15.67 -8.62
CA ALA A 206 -18.53 14.63 -9.56
C ALA A 206 -18.79 13.24 -8.96
N HIS A 207 -19.30 12.32 -9.78
CA HIS A 207 -19.58 10.93 -9.41
C HIS A 207 -18.77 9.97 -10.29
N LEU A 208 -18.05 9.03 -9.66
CA LEU A 208 -17.40 7.92 -10.35
C LEU A 208 -18.06 6.62 -9.89
N ARG A 209 -18.46 5.79 -10.87
CA ARG A 209 -18.92 4.43 -10.62
C ARG A 209 -17.97 3.41 -11.23
N ARG A 210 -17.57 2.40 -10.45
CA ARG A 210 -16.70 1.30 -10.89
C ARG A 210 -17.23 -0.03 -10.40
N ILE A 211 -17.21 -1.03 -11.29
CA ILE A 211 -17.59 -2.41 -10.99
C ILE A 211 -16.34 -3.29 -11.06
N PHE A 212 -16.18 -4.18 -10.08
CA PHE A 212 -15.15 -5.20 -10.04
C PHE A 212 -15.81 -6.57 -10.12
N ASP A 213 -15.37 -7.38 -11.08
CA ASP A 213 -15.75 -8.79 -11.13
C ASP A 213 -14.97 -9.58 -10.06
N LYS A 214 -15.64 -10.57 -9.46
CA LYS A 214 -15.04 -11.47 -8.47
C LYS A 214 -14.44 -12.73 -9.08
#